data_AF-A0A967VTH0-F1
#
_entry.id   AF-A0A967VTH0-F1
#
_cell.length_a   1.000
_cell.length_b   1.000
_cell.length_c   1.000
_cell.angle_alpha   90.00
_cell.angle_beta   90.00
_cell.angle_gamma   90.00
#
_symmetry.space_group_name_H-M   'P 1'
#
loop_
_entity.id
_entity.type
_entity.pdbx_description
1 polymer ?
#
loop_
_entity_poly.entity_id
_entity_poly.type
_entity_poly.pdbx_seq_one_letter_code
_entity_poly.pdbx_strand_id
1 'polypeptide(L)' 'VIHALDDPFLPRDRVPVAALEANPAVRAFLTRSGGHVGFVGGTLLRPRFWAEERLAGFLAAHLAARPLDARETRG' A
#
# COMPACT_ATOMS: atom_id res chain seq x y z
N VAL A 1 -1.18 3.50 -3.68
CA VAL A 1 0.24 3.68 -4.06
C VAL A 1 1.10 3.45 -2.83
N ILE A 2 2.15 2.66 -2.94
CA ILE A 2 3.13 2.42 -1.87
C ILE A 2 4.51 2.73 -2.44
N HIS A 3 5.30 3.56 -1.76
CA HIS A 3 6.61 3.98 -2.26
C HIS A 3 7.51 4.52 -1.13
N ALA A 4 8.83 4.39 -1.28
CA ALA A 4 9.80 4.98 -0.36
C ALA A 4 10.56 6.12 -1.04
N LEU A 5 10.67 7.26 -0.35
CA LEU A 5 11.25 8.48 -0.91
C LEU A 5 12.77 8.41 -1.14
N ASP A 6 13.44 7.39 -0.58
CA ASP A 6 14.86 7.08 -0.79
C ASP A 6 15.09 5.99 -1.86
N ASP A 7 14.07 5.66 -2.64
CA ASP A 7 14.18 4.68 -3.73
C ASP A 7 15.24 5.14 -4.76
N PRO A 8 16.27 4.32 -5.02
CA PRO A 8 17.36 4.71 -5.91
C PRO A 8 16.94 4.79 -7.39
N PHE A 9 15.79 4.21 -7.74
CA PHE A 9 15.26 4.21 -9.11
C PHE A 9 14.19 5.28 -9.32
N LEU A 10 13.43 5.62 -8.27
CA LEU A 10 12.40 6.66 -8.32
C LEU A 10 12.61 7.66 -7.16
N PRO A 11 13.49 8.66 -7.33
CA PRO A 11 13.81 9.59 -6.25
C PRO A 11 12.63 10.50 -5.90
N ARG A 12 12.64 11.02 -4.67
CA ARG A 12 11.58 11.85 -4.05
C ARG A 12 11.02 12.96 -4.95
N ASP A 13 11.86 13.66 -5.70
CA ASP A 13 11.49 14.77 -6.57
C ASP A 13 10.66 14.35 -7.79
N ARG A 14 10.69 13.06 -8.14
CA ARG A 14 9.89 12.47 -9.21
C ARG A 14 8.56 11.89 -8.74
N VAL A 15 8.34 11.80 -7.42
CA VAL A 15 7.08 11.32 -6.86
C VAL A 15 6.02 12.42 -7.02
N PRO A 16 4.90 12.16 -7.70
CA PRO A 16 3.88 13.18 -7.96
C PRO A 16 2.97 13.39 -6.74
N VAL A 17 3.55 13.80 -5.60
CA VAL A 17 2.87 13.89 -4.29
C VAL A 17 1.59 14.71 -4.37
N ALA A 18 1.63 15.89 -4.98
CA ALA A 18 0.45 16.76 -5.11
C ALA A 18 -0.69 16.08 -5.89
N ALA A 19 -0.38 15.33 -6.95
CA ALA A 19 -1.40 14.61 -7.72
C ALA A 19 -1.98 13.42 -6.94
N LEU A 20 -1.15 12.75 -6.13
CA LEU A 20 -1.59 11.68 -5.25
C LEU A 20 -2.52 12.21 -4.14
N GLU A 21 -2.19 13.35 -3.55
CA GLU A 21 -3.00 13.98 -2.49
C GLU A 21 -4.32 14.55 -3.03
N ALA A 22 -4.32 15.08 -4.25
CA ALA A 22 -5.51 15.64 -4.89
C ALA A 22 -6.54 14.58 -5.33
N ASN A 23 -6.16 13.30 -5.39
CA ASN A 23 -7.03 12.24 -5.88
C ASN A 23 -7.60 11.38 -4.72
N PRO A 24 -8.87 11.57 -4.33
CA PRO A 24 -9.47 10.83 -3.22
C PRO A 24 -9.66 9.33 -3.49
N ALA A 25 -9.63 8.90 -4.77
CA ALA A 25 -9.68 7.50 -5.13
C ALA A 25 -8.33 6.78 -4.92
N VAL A 26 -7.25 7.53 -4.67
CA VAL A 26 -5.91 7.00 -4.46
C VAL A 26 -5.51 7.21 -3.01
N ARG A 27 -5.17 6.11 -2.32
CA ARG A 27 -4.48 6.18 -1.03
C ARG A 27 -2.98 6.00 -1.24
N ALA A 28 -2.20 7.00 -0.89
CA ALA A 28 -0.73 6.95 -0.95
C ALA A 28 -0.13 6.61 0.42
N PHE A 29 0.82 5.68 0.44
CA PHE A 29 1.65 5.35 1.58
C PHE A 29 3.11 5.62 1.18
N LEU A 30 3.59 6.79 1.57
CA LEU A 30 4.96 7.24 1.28
C LEU A 30 5.80 7.11 2.55
N THR A 31 6.87 6.31 2.50
CA THR A 31 7.82 6.18 3.62
C THR A 31 9.08 6.99 3.33
N ARG A 32 9.78 7.42 4.38
CA ARG A 32 11.06 8.11 4.19
C ARG A 32 12.15 7.15 3.69
N SER A 33 12.11 5.89 4.14
CA SER A 33 13.11 4.89 3.80
C SER A 33 12.58 3.45 3.71
N GLY A 34 13.41 2.56 3.12
CA GLY A 34 13.32 1.09 3.21
C GLY A 34 12.37 0.40 2.23
N GLY A 35 11.45 1.12 1.58
CA GLY A 35 10.52 0.50 0.62
C GLY A 35 11.20 -0.09 -0.61
N HIS A 36 12.38 0.40 -1.00
CA HIS A 36 13.13 -0.14 -2.12
C HIS A 36 13.68 -1.56 -1.86
N VAL A 37 13.82 -1.98 -0.59
CA VAL A 37 14.33 -3.32 -0.22
C VAL A 37 13.21 -4.36 -0.11
N GLY A 38 12.19 -4.24 -0.96
CA GLY A 38 11.09 -5.20 -1.06
C GLY A 38 10.03 -5.07 0.03
N PHE A 39 9.85 -3.87 0.57
CA PHE A 39 8.83 -3.58 1.58
C PHE A 39 8.94 -4.44 2.85
N VAL A 40 10.16 -4.72 3.31
CA VAL A 40 10.44 -5.45 4.56
C VAL A 40 11.01 -4.51 5.63
N GLY A 41 10.48 -4.59 6.84
CA GLY A 41 10.98 -3.89 8.03
C GLY A 41 11.13 -4.83 9.23
N GLY A 42 11.36 -4.28 10.42
CA GLY A 42 11.55 -5.09 11.63
C GLY A 42 12.99 -5.56 11.83
N THR A 43 13.18 -6.73 12.43
CA THR A 43 14.51 -7.31 12.67
C THR A 43 14.71 -8.54 11.81
N LEU A 44 15.97 -8.97 11.61
CA LEU A 44 16.28 -10.18 10.81
C LEU A 44 15.54 -11.43 11.30
N LEU A 45 15.32 -11.55 12.61
CA LEU A 45 14.61 -12.68 13.22
C LEU A 45 13.09 -12.48 13.28
N ARG A 46 12.60 -11.26 13.08
CA ARG A 46 11.18 -10.89 13.08
C ARG A 46 10.91 -9.89 11.96
N PRO A 47 10.97 -10.32 10.70
CA PRO A 47 10.67 -9.46 9.57
C PRO A 47 9.20 -9.06 9.60
N ARG A 48 8.91 -7.84 9.13
CA ARG A 48 7.57 -7.34 8.90
C ARG A 48 7.41 -6.98 7.43
N PHE A 49 6.40 -7.55 6.79
CA PHE A 49 6.09 -7.35 5.38
C PHE A 49 5.04 -6.26 5.25
N TRP A 50 5.51 -5.00 5.20
CA TRP A 50 4.62 -3.87 5.46
C TRP A 50 3.70 -3.55 4.27
N ALA A 51 4.07 -3.90 3.04
CA ALA A 51 3.18 -3.71 1.90
C ALA A 51 1.91 -4.58 2.02
N GLU A 52 2.08 -5.83 2.43
CA GLU A 52 1.03 -6.82 2.64
C GLU A 52 0.12 -6.42 3.79
N GLU A 53 0.69 -5.96 4.91
CA GLU A 53 -0.09 -5.41 6.03
C GLU A 53 -0.96 -4.23 5.58
N ARG A 54 -0.42 -3.32 4.75
CA ARG A 54 -1.17 -2.16 4.23
C ARG A 54 -2.24 -2.56 3.21
N LEU A 55 -1.94 -3.52 2.35
CA LEU A 55 -2.88 -4.05 1.36
C LEU A 55 -4.05 -4.75 2.06
N ALA A 56 -3.75 -5.64 3.03
CA ALA A 56 -4.77 -6.32 3.81
C ALA A 56 -5.67 -5.34 4.57
N GLY A 57 -5.09 -4.33 5.23
CA GLY A 57 -5.85 -3.28 5.90
C GLY A 57 -6.71 -2.45 4.94
N PHE A 58 -6.20 -2.13 3.76
CA PHE A 58 -6.97 -1.45 2.71
C PHE A 58 -8.16 -2.31 2.26
N LEU A 59 -7.94 -3.58 1.92
CA LEU A 59 -9.00 -4.48 1.47
C LEU A 59 -10.04 -4.71 2.56
N ALA A 60 -9.63 -4.93 3.81
CA ALA A 60 -10.54 -5.09 4.94
C ALA A 60 -11.47 -3.88 5.08
N ALA A 61 -10.95 -2.65 4.97
CA ALA A 61 -11.75 -1.44 5.06
C ALA A 61 -12.78 -1.30 3.91
N HIS A 62 -12.48 -1.79 2.72
CA HIS A 62 -13.36 -1.65 1.54
C HIS A 62 -14.31 -2.83 1.33
N LEU A 63 -13.92 -4.02 1.77
CA LEU A 63 -14.73 -5.23 1.72
C LEU A 63 -15.66 -5.34 2.94
N ALA A 64 -15.25 -4.89 4.13
CA ALA A 64 -16.20 -4.83 5.26
C ALA A 64 -17.31 -3.79 5.03
N ALA A 65 -17.03 -2.76 4.22
CA ALA A 65 -18.00 -1.74 3.83
C ALA A 65 -18.95 -2.20 2.70
N ARG A 66 -18.68 -3.35 2.06
CA ARG A 66 -19.52 -3.92 0.99
C ARG A 66 -19.97 -5.32 1.43
N PRO A 67 -21.25 -5.54 1.77
CA PRO A 67 -21.70 -6.90 2.00
C PRO A 67 -21.36 -7.74 0.76
N LEU A 68 -20.72 -8.89 0.97
CA LEU A 68 -20.46 -9.84 -0.10
C LEU A 68 -21.82 -10.32 -0.59
N ASP A 69 -22.22 -9.89 -1.79
CA ASP A 69 -23.45 -10.38 -2.41
C ASP A 69 -23.20 -11.85 -2.78
N ALA A 70 -23.65 -12.75 -1.91
CA ALA A 70 -23.57 -14.19 -2.07
C ALA A 70 -24.63 -14.69 -3.07
N ARG A 71 -24.59 -14.17 -4.30
CA ARG A 71 -25.50 -14.60 -5.38
C ARG A 71 -24.74 -14.85 -6.67
N GLU A 72 -23.94 -15.92 -6.68
CA GLU A 72 -23.54 -16.60 -7.92
C GLU A 72 -23.05 -18.04 -7.62
N THR A 73 -23.89 -18.80 -6.92
CA THR A 73 -23.81 -20.28 -6.92
C THR A 73 -25.20 -20.84 -7.20
N ARG A 74 -25.63 -20.76 -8.46
CA ARG A 74 -26.58 -21.71 -9.05
C ARG A 74 -26.63 -21.56 -10.56
N GLY A 75 -26.33 -22.66 -11.24
CA GLY A 75 -26.40 -22.84 -12.68
C GLY A 75 -25.76 -24.17 -13.02
#